data_AF-A0A2V9XSQ3-F1
#
_entry.id   AF-A0A2V9XSQ3-F1
#
_cell.length_a   1.000
_cell.length_b   1.000
_cell.length_c   1.000
_cell.angle_alpha   90.00
_cell.angle_beta   90.00
_cell.angle_gamma   90.00
#
_symmetry.space_group_name_H-M   'P 1'
#
loop_
_entity.id
_entity.type
_entity.pdbx_description
1 polymer ?
#
loop_
_entity_poly.entity_id
_entity_poly.type
_entity_poly.pdbx_seq_one_letter_code
_entity_poly.pdbx_strand_id
1 'polypeptide(L)'
;MQPKTMFPHFWRRKQDEDAPAKSKITEAPVNKPNTQEPTPSGPRGELLNYEDIYRAAGIMSPGSGYGIHKVVDMLNNDRIRDLSNDAKRASVLMALDAAGISADEMLTDATRRQNALTSYETAQSKQLEDFEAHKAKENTRIEEEMEKIRIHYAQRVQANLDQVAKEKEALRNWQMAMQHETQRITEVIELCGKQPAPERSSHAMAAAAGTGSSEQSVSAPRDATSTTKPPLLSGPKV
;
A
#
# COMPACT_ATOMS: atom_id res chain seq x y z
N MET A 1 53.55 8.85 19.49
CA MET A 1 52.48 9.86 19.57
C MET A 1 51.21 9.25 18.99
N GLN A 2 50.16 9.11 19.80
CA GLN A 2 48.82 8.73 19.32
C GLN A 2 47.81 9.79 19.78
N PRO A 3 46.89 10.26 18.92
CA PRO A 3 45.88 11.22 19.30
C PRO A 3 44.75 10.52 20.08
N LYS A 4 44.59 10.89 21.35
CA LYS A 4 43.41 10.51 22.15
C LYS A 4 42.19 11.21 21.55
N THR A 5 41.22 10.44 21.10
CA THR A 5 39.91 10.92 20.65
C THR A 5 39.16 11.51 21.84
N MET A 6 38.98 12.83 21.82
CA MET A 6 38.27 13.59 22.85
C MET A 6 36.77 13.60 22.51
N PHE A 7 36.11 12.45 22.64
CA PHE A 7 34.64 12.42 22.68
C PHE A 7 34.19 12.54 24.15
N PRO A 8 33.41 13.57 24.51
CA PRO A 8 32.91 13.75 25.86
C PRO A 8 32.10 12.53 26.33
N HIS A 9 32.30 12.12 27.58
CA HIS A 9 31.67 10.94 28.18
C HIS A 9 30.13 10.94 28.13
N PHE A 10 29.48 12.09 27.95
CA PHE A 10 28.02 12.19 27.88
C PHE A 10 27.40 11.56 26.62
N TRP A 11 28.18 11.37 25.54
CA TRP A 11 27.72 10.70 24.31
C TRP A 11 27.96 9.18 24.32
N ARG A 12 28.60 8.63 25.37
CA ARG A 12 28.81 7.18 25.48
C ARG A 12 27.51 6.53 25.96
N ARG A 13 26.67 6.10 25.00
CA ARG A 13 25.52 5.23 25.24
C ARG A 13 25.97 4.03 26.10
N LYS A 14 25.36 3.86 27.28
CA LYS A 14 25.47 2.66 28.12
C LYS A 14 25.00 1.46 27.29
N GLN A 15 25.94 0.65 26.82
CA GLN A 15 25.72 -0.76 26.53
C GLN A 15 26.29 -1.55 27.71
N ASP A 16 25.52 -2.56 28.14
CA ASP A 16 25.79 -3.60 29.14
C ASP A 16 25.43 -3.30 30.60
N GLU A 17 24.22 -3.74 30.97
CA GLU A 17 23.87 -4.56 32.17
C GLU A 17 22.36 -4.43 32.43
N ASP A 18 21.58 -5.14 31.62
CA ASP A 18 20.31 -5.77 31.99
C ASP A 18 19.84 -6.58 30.78
N ALA A 19 20.49 -7.73 30.59
CA ALA A 19 20.00 -8.77 29.70
C ALA A 19 19.21 -9.78 30.52
N PRO A 20 17.90 -9.89 30.31
CA PRO A 20 17.26 -11.18 30.22
C PRO A 20 16.82 -11.41 28.78
N ALA A 21 17.25 -12.58 28.29
CA ALA A 21 16.85 -13.21 27.04
C ALA A 21 17.18 -12.44 25.77
N LYS A 22 18.26 -12.90 25.11
CA LYS A 22 18.34 -12.93 23.66
C LYS A 22 17.06 -13.61 23.15
N SER A 23 16.01 -12.86 22.88
CA SER A 23 15.01 -13.25 21.92
C SER A 23 15.77 -13.32 20.60
N LYS A 24 16.22 -14.53 20.28
CA LYS A 24 16.38 -14.93 18.89
C LYS A 24 15.06 -14.53 18.24
N ILE A 25 15.05 -13.36 17.60
CA ILE A 25 14.09 -13.09 16.56
C ILE A 25 14.49 -14.12 15.51
N THR A 26 13.91 -15.31 15.64
CA THR A 26 13.55 -16.10 14.49
C THR A 26 12.71 -15.13 13.67
N GLU A 27 13.39 -14.38 12.80
CA GLU A 27 12.76 -13.86 11.60
C GLU A 27 12.06 -15.06 11.02
N ALA A 28 10.75 -15.14 11.25
CA ALA A 28 9.92 -16.02 10.48
C ALA A 28 10.19 -15.56 9.04
N PRO A 29 10.78 -16.41 8.19
CA PRO A 29 10.88 -16.06 6.79
C PRO A 29 9.42 -15.84 6.33
N VAL A 30 9.07 -14.59 6.06
CA VAL A 30 7.87 -14.22 5.30
C VAL A 30 8.16 -14.61 3.86
N ASN A 31 8.29 -15.91 3.66
CA ASN A 31 8.15 -16.63 2.41
C ASN A 31 8.23 -18.15 2.70
N LYS A 32 7.08 -18.73 3.01
CA LYS A 32 6.76 -20.09 2.62
C LYS A 32 5.41 -20.06 1.91
N PRO A 33 5.36 -20.00 0.57
CA PRO A 33 4.14 -20.26 -0.15
C PRO A 33 4.05 -21.78 -0.31
N ASN A 34 3.66 -22.51 0.73
CA ASN A 34 3.11 -23.85 0.52
C ASN A 34 2.36 -24.38 1.75
N THR A 35 1.10 -23.98 1.87
CA THR A 35 0.06 -24.97 2.14
C THR A 35 -0.88 -24.86 0.96
N GLN A 36 -0.67 -25.76 0.01
CA GLN A 36 -1.61 -26.06 -1.05
C GLN A 36 -2.90 -26.54 -0.39
N GLU A 37 -3.77 -25.59 0.01
CA GLU A 37 -5.20 -25.88 -0.01
C GLU A 37 -5.52 -26.35 -1.42
N PRO A 38 -6.35 -27.40 -1.60
CA PRO A 38 -6.71 -27.86 -2.92
C PRO A 38 -7.27 -26.66 -3.65
N THR A 39 -6.49 -26.17 -4.61
CA THR A 39 -6.92 -25.15 -5.54
C THR A 39 -8.28 -25.63 -6.03
N PRO A 40 -9.38 -24.89 -5.84
CA PRO A 40 -10.51 -25.11 -6.72
C PRO A 40 -9.96 -24.76 -8.10
N SER A 41 -9.53 -25.82 -8.80
CA SER A 41 -9.38 -25.97 -10.23
C SER A 41 -9.64 -24.68 -11.00
N GLY A 42 -8.64 -24.27 -11.77
CA GLY A 42 -8.80 -23.26 -12.83
C GLY A 42 -9.97 -23.56 -13.77
N PRO A 43 -10.16 -22.69 -14.76
CA PRO A 43 -11.45 -22.09 -15.08
C PRO A 43 -12.58 -23.13 -15.09
N ARG A 44 -13.46 -23.08 -14.08
CA ARG A 44 -14.78 -23.75 -14.10
C ARG A 44 -15.73 -23.04 -15.08
N GLY A 45 -15.20 -22.66 -16.25
CA GLY A 45 -15.71 -21.59 -17.09
C GLY A 45 -16.21 -22.05 -18.45
N GLU A 46 -16.35 -23.35 -18.66
CA GLU A 46 -17.00 -23.83 -19.87
C GLU A 46 -18.43 -24.26 -19.54
N LEU A 47 -19.39 -23.44 -19.99
CA LEU A 47 -20.79 -23.80 -19.95
C LEU A 47 -21.00 -25.08 -20.74
N LEU A 48 -21.85 -25.97 -20.24
CA LEU A 48 -22.19 -27.19 -20.95
C LEU A 48 -22.84 -26.84 -22.30
N ASN A 49 -22.56 -27.64 -23.32
CA ASN A 49 -23.34 -27.55 -24.55
C ASN A 49 -24.79 -27.98 -24.29
N TYR A 50 -25.70 -27.60 -25.18
CA TYR A 50 -27.12 -27.89 -25.02
C TYR A 50 -27.45 -29.39 -24.94
N GLU A 51 -26.76 -30.24 -25.72
CA GLU A 51 -27.00 -31.68 -25.70
C GLU A 51 -26.57 -32.33 -24.38
N ASP A 52 -25.50 -31.84 -23.76
CA ASP A 52 -25.05 -32.27 -22.45
C ASP A 52 -25.98 -31.78 -21.34
N ILE A 53 -26.54 -30.56 -21.46
CA ILE A 53 -27.60 -30.07 -20.57
C ILE A 53 -28.83 -30.99 -20.65
N TYR A 54 -29.26 -31.36 -21.86
CA TYR A 54 -30.38 -32.28 -22.06
C TYR A 54 -30.08 -33.68 -21.51
N ARG A 55 -28.88 -34.20 -21.76
CA ARG A 55 -28.44 -35.51 -21.23
C ARG A 55 -28.40 -35.52 -19.70
N ALA A 56 -27.91 -34.46 -19.07
CA ALA A 56 -27.89 -34.32 -17.62
C ALA A 56 -29.30 -34.25 -17.02
N ALA A 57 -30.26 -33.67 -17.75
CA ALA A 57 -31.68 -33.68 -17.41
C ALA A 57 -32.40 -35.01 -17.74
N GLY A 58 -31.69 -36.01 -18.27
CA GLY A 58 -32.26 -37.31 -18.67
C GLY A 58 -33.08 -37.26 -19.96
N ILE A 59 -32.97 -36.17 -20.73
CA ILE A 59 -33.65 -36.00 -22.01
C ILE A 59 -32.76 -36.60 -23.11
N MET A 60 -33.20 -37.72 -23.68
CA MET A 60 -32.55 -38.36 -24.82
C MET A 60 -33.12 -37.83 -26.13
N SER A 61 -32.32 -37.84 -27.19
CA SER A 61 -32.81 -37.56 -28.55
C SER A 61 -33.84 -38.64 -28.93
N PRO A 62 -35.00 -38.28 -29.50
CA PRO A 62 -36.01 -39.26 -29.89
C PRO A 62 -35.45 -40.22 -30.94
N GLY A 63 -35.66 -41.53 -30.74
CA GLY A 63 -35.16 -42.58 -31.63
C GLY A 63 -35.75 -42.52 -33.06
N SER A 64 -36.84 -41.77 -33.25
CA SER A 64 -37.47 -41.52 -34.55
C SER A 64 -36.67 -40.52 -35.42
N GLY A 65 -35.66 -39.84 -34.87
CA GLY A 65 -34.90 -38.80 -35.58
C GLY A 65 -35.70 -37.51 -35.85
N TYR A 66 -36.94 -37.44 -35.38
CA TYR A 66 -37.85 -36.31 -35.55
C TYR A 66 -38.24 -35.79 -34.16
N GLY A 67 -37.59 -34.71 -33.74
CA GLY A 67 -37.75 -34.06 -32.43
C GLY A 67 -37.83 -32.55 -32.56
N ILE A 68 -37.84 -31.82 -31.44
CA ILE A 68 -37.99 -30.35 -31.47
C ILE A 68 -36.96 -29.66 -32.38
N HIS A 69 -35.72 -30.14 -32.38
CA HIS A 69 -34.63 -29.60 -33.23
C HIS A 69 -34.98 -29.71 -34.72
N LYS A 70 -35.62 -30.81 -35.13
CA LYS A 70 -36.03 -31.01 -36.53
C LYS A 70 -37.16 -30.07 -36.93
N VAL A 71 -38.09 -29.79 -36.01
CA VAL A 71 -39.16 -28.81 -36.22
C VAL A 71 -38.59 -27.39 -36.31
N VAL A 72 -37.60 -27.06 -35.48
CA VAL A 72 -36.87 -25.78 -35.55
C VAL A 72 -36.14 -25.64 -36.89
N ASP A 73 -35.42 -26.67 -37.34
CA ASP A 73 -34.76 -26.68 -38.65
C ASP A 73 -35.75 -26.49 -39.80
N MET A 74 -36.91 -27.15 -39.72
CA MET A 74 -37.98 -27.02 -40.70
C MET A 74 -38.56 -25.60 -40.72
N LEU A 75 -38.79 -24.99 -39.56
CA LEU A 75 -39.28 -23.61 -39.46
C LEU A 75 -38.26 -22.58 -39.95
N ASN A 76 -36.97 -22.91 -39.89
CA ASN A 76 -35.89 -22.08 -40.40
C ASN A 76 -35.63 -22.23 -41.91
N ASN A 77 -36.26 -23.23 -42.56
CA ASN A 77 -36.13 -23.43 -44.00
C ASN A 77 -36.81 -22.28 -44.78
N ASP A 78 -36.16 -21.81 -45.84
CA ASP A 78 -36.65 -20.66 -46.65
C ASP A 78 -38.09 -20.84 -47.16
N ARG A 79 -38.53 -22.07 -47.41
CA ARG A 79 -39.90 -22.34 -47.87
C ARG A 79 -40.99 -22.12 -46.82
N ILE A 80 -40.63 -22.18 -45.54
CA ILE A 80 -41.56 -22.13 -44.41
C ILE A 80 -41.35 -20.85 -43.58
N ARG A 81 -40.12 -20.32 -43.52
CA ARG A 81 -39.74 -19.17 -42.69
C ARG A 81 -40.56 -17.91 -42.99
N ASP A 82 -40.90 -17.67 -44.25
CA ASP A 82 -41.59 -16.44 -44.67
C ASP A 82 -43.13 -16.59 -44.74
N LEU A 83 -43.65 -17.77 -44.37
CA LEU A 83 -45.09 -18.02 -44.29
C LEU A 83 -45.72 -17.35 -43.07
N SER A 84 -47.05 -17.13 -43.12
CA SER A 84 -47.82 -16.68 -41.96
C SER A 84 -47.79 -17.71 -40.81
N ASN A 85 -48.01 -17.27 -39.57
CA ASN A 85 -48.01 -18.18 -38.41
C ASN A 85 -49.02 -19.33 -38.54
N ASP A 86 -50.18 -19.06 -39.14
CA ASP A 86 -51.19 -20.10 -39.39
C ASP A 86 -50.72 -21.13 -40.42
N ALA A 87 -50.06 -20.67 -41.50
CA ALA A 87 -49.48 -21.55 -42.52
C ALA A 87 -48.29 -22.35 -41.98
N LYS A 88 -47.45 -21.75 -41.12
CA LYS A 88 -46.38 -22.45 -40.39
C LYS A 88 -46.95 -23.53 -39.48
N ARG A 89 -47.98 -23.20 -38.69
CA ARG A 89 -48.67 -24.15 -37.82
C ARG A 89 -49.27 -25.32 -38.62
N ALA A 90 -49.97 -25.05 -39.70
CA ALA A 90 -50.53 -26.09 -40.56
C ALA A 90 -49.43 -27.00 -41.16
N SER A 91 -48.33 -26.41 -41.61
CA SER A 91 -47.17 -27.14 -42.16
C SER A 91 -46.51 -28.03 -41.10
N VAL A 92 -46.32 -27.52 -39.88
CA VAL A 92 -45.74 -28.28 -38.75
C VAL A 92 -46.64 -29.45 -38.39
N LEU A 93 -47.95 -29.24 -38.22
CA LEU A 93 -48.89 -30.30 -37.87
C LEU A 93 -48.96 -31.38 -38.95
N MET A 94 -48.96 -30.99 -40.23
CA MET A 94 -48.94 -31.95 -41.34
C MET A 94 -47.63 -32.76 -41.36
N ALA A 95 -46.49 -32.13 -41.09
CA ALA A 95 -45.20 -32.82 -41.05
C ALA A 95 -45.07 -33.76 -39.83
N LEU A 96 -45.66 -33.38 -38.69
CA LEU A 96 -45.76 -34.23 -37.49
C LEU A 96 -46.64 -35.47 -37.74
N ASP A 97 -47.80 -35.27 -38.37
CA ASP A 97 -48.72 -36.34 -38.76
C ASP A 97 -48.03 -37.32 -39.74
N ALA A 98 -47.33 -36.79 -40.75
CA ALA A 98 -46.55 -37.62 -41.69
C ALA A 98 -45.38 -38.37 -41.03
N ALA A 99 -44.81 -37.84 -39.94
CA ALA A 99 -43.77 -38.49 -39.15
C ALA A 99 -44.33 -39.44 -38.07
N GLY A 100 -45.66 -39.52 -37.91
CA GLY A 100 -46.32 -40.34 -36.91
C GLY A 100 -46.11 -39.87 -35.46
N ILE A 101 -45.83 -38.59 -35.25
CA ILE A 101 -45.57 -38.00 -33.92
C ILE A 101 -46.75 -37.13 -33.52
N SER A 102 -47.24 -37.32 -32.30
CA SER A 102 -48.33 -36.49 -31.80
C SER A 102 -47.84 -35.08 -31.43
N ALA A 103 -48.71 -34.08 -31.61
CA ALA A 103 -48.42 -32.71 -31.19
C ALA A 103 -48.18 -32.62 -29.67
N ASP A 104 -48.83 -33.47 -28.87
CA ASP A 104 -48.69 -33.52 -27.42
C ASP A 104 -47.32 -34.07 -26.98
N GLU A 105 -46.80 -35.10 -27.66
CA GLU A 105 -45.43 -35.59 -27.43
C GLU A 105 -44.40 -34.53 -27.77
N MET A 106 -44.59 -33.82 -28.89
CA MET A 106 -43.71 -32.71 -29.30
C MET A 106 -43.73 -31.57 -28.28
N LEU A 107 -44.92 -31.18 -27.81
CA LEU A 107 -45.08 -30.16 -26.78
C LEU A 107 -44.38 -30.59 -25.48
N THR A 108 -44.54 -31.85 -25.08
CA THR A 108 -43.91 -32.41 -23.88
C THR A 108 -42.38 -32.39 -23.98
N ASP A 109 -41.80 -32.79 -25.12
CA ASP A 109 -40.35 -32.73 -25.36
C ASP A 109 -39.84 -31.29 -25.30
N ALA A 110 -40.52 -30.36 -25.97
CA ALA A 110 -40.16 -28.95 -25.98
C ALA A 110 -40.19 -28.33 -24.58
N THR A 111 -41.26 -28.59 -23.81
CA THR A 111 -41.36 -28.12 -22.42
C THR A 111 -40.28 -28.72 -21.53
N ARG A 112 -39.96 -30.01 -21.67
CA ARG A 112 -38.88 -30.65 -20.91
C ARG A 112 -37.53 -30.02 -21.21
N ARG A 113 -37.20 -29.82 -22.48
CA ARG A 113 -35.94 -29.18 -22.91
C ARG A 113 -35.85 -27.74 -22.44
N GLN A 114 -36.93 -26.98 -22.54
CA GLN A 114 -36.99 -25.61 -22.02
C GLN A 114 -36.74 -25.58 -20.51
N ASN A 115 -37.40 -26.46 -19.75
CA ASN A 115 -37.22 -26.55 -18.29
C ASN A 115 -35.79 -26.95 -17.92
N ALA A 116 -35.16 -27.84 -18.69
CA ALA A 116 -33.76 -28.24 -18.49
C ALA A 116 -32.82 -27.03 -18.67
N LEU A 117 -33.03 -26.22 -19.71
CA LEU A 117 -32.25 -25.00 -19.94
C LEU A 117 -32.44 -23.98 -18.81
N THR A 118 -33.68 -23.68 -18.44
CA THR A 118 -33.97 -22.73 -17.35
C THR A 118 -33.41 -23.20 -16.01
N SER A 119 -33.47 -24.50 -15.72
CA SER A 119 -32.91 -25.07 -14.49
C SER A 119 -31.39 -24.97 -14.48
N TYR A 120 -30.73 -25.23 -15.62
CA TYR A 120 -29.28 -25.08 -15.76
C TYR A 120 -28.86 -23.62 -15.60
N GLU A 121 -29.54 -22.68 -16.25
CA GLU A 121 -29.29 -21.24 -16.10
C GLU A 121 -29.42 -20.77 -14.64
N THR A 122 -30.47 -21.20 -13.96
CA THR A 122 -30.68 -20.88 -12.54
C THR A 122 -29.56 -21.44 -11.67
N ALA A 123 -29.12 -22.68 -11.92
CA ALA A 123 -28.03 -23.31 -11.18
C ALA A 123 -26.68 -22.60 -11.41
N GLN A 124 -26.39 -22.22 -12.66
CA GLN A 124 -25.17 -21.48 -13.01
C GLN A 124 -25.17 -20.08 -12.39
N SER A 125 -26.30 -19.38 -12.43
CA SER A 125 -26.46 -18.06 -11.82
C SER A 125 -26.22 -18.11 -10.31
N LYS A 126 -26.79 -19.12 -9.64
CA LYS A 126 -26.56 -19.33 -8.21
C LYS A 126 -25.10 -19.67 -7.91
N GLN A 127 -24.47 -20.52 -8.72
CA GLN A 127 -23.06 -20.86 -8.54
C GLN A 127 -22.16 -19.62 -8.66
N LEU A 128 -22.47 -18.72 -9.59
CA LEU A 128 -21.76 -17.45 -9.73
C LEU A 128 -21.96 -16.56 -8.50
N GLU A 129 -23.21 -16.41 -8.03
CA GLU A 129 -23.52 -15.64 -6.83
C GLU A 129 -22.77 -16.17 -5.59
N ASP A 130 -22.77 -17.49 -5.39
CA ASP A 130 -22.04 -18.13 -4.28
C ASP A 130 -20.52 -17.90 -4.39
N PHE A 131 -19.97 -17.96 -5.60
CA PHE A 131 -18.56 -17.67 -5.85
C PHE A 131 -18.21 -16.21 -5.58
N GLU A 132 -19.02 -15.28 -6.07
CA GLU A 132 -18.85 -13.85 -5.81
C GLU A 132 -18.95 -13.54 -4.31
N ALA A 133 -19.92 -14.10 -3.61
CA ALA A 133 -20.08 -13.94 -2.17
C ALA A 133 -18.88 -14.50 -1.38
N HIS A 134 -18.31 -15.63 -1.83
CA HIS A 134 -17.10 -16.19 -1.24
C HIS A 134 -15.89 -15.26 -1.45
N LYS A 135 -15.67 -14.82 -2.69
CA LYS A 135 -14.56 -13.93 -3.03
C LYS A 135 -14.67 -12.57 -2.35
N ALA A 136 -15.88 -12.03 -2.21
CA ALA A 136 -16.13 -10.80 -1.46
C ALA A 136 -15.69 -10.95 0.01
N LYS A 137 -16.02 -12.07 0.67
CA LYS A 137 -15.58 -12.34 2.05
C LYS A 137 -14.06 -12.47 2.17
N GLU A 138 -13.42 -13.17 1.23
CA GLU A 138 -11.96 -13.26 1.18
C GLU A 138 -11.32 -11.86 1.03
N ASN A 139 -11.86 -11.03 0.15
CA ASN A 139 -11.37 -9.67 -0.06
C ASN A 139 -11.52 -8.81 1.21
N THR A 140 -12.68 -8.84 1.87
CA THR A 140 -12.88 -8.12 3.14
C THR A 140 -11.86 -8.57 4.19
N ARG A 141 -11.59 -9.87 4.30
CA ARG A 141 -10.58 -10.38 5.23
C ARG A 141 -9.18 -9.85 4.91
N ILE A 142 -8.81 -9.84 3.64
CA ILE A 142 -7.52 -9.30 3.18
C ILE A 142 -7.41 -7.80 3.53
N GLU A 143 -8.48 -7.03 3.30
CA GLU A 143 -8.53 -5.60 3.64
C GLU A 143 -8.37 -5.36 5.14
N GLU A 144 -9.03 -6.16 5.98
CA GLU A 144 -8.87 -6.08 7.44
C GLU A 144 -7.44 -6.40 7.90
N GLU A 145 -6.80 -7.41 7.30
CA GLU A 145 -5.41 -7.76 7.59
C GLU A 145 -4.45 -6.64 7.16
N MET A 146 -4.67 -6.05 5.98
CA MET A 146 -3.92 -4.89 5.52
C MET A 146 -4.09 -3.69 6.44
N GLU A 147 -5.30 -3.42 6.93
CA GLU A 147 -5.56 -2.31 7.85
C GLU A 147 -4.83 -2.49 9.18
N LYS A 148 -4.83 -3.70 9.74
CA LYS A 148 -4.08 -3.99 10.98
C LYS A 148 -2.58 -3.68 10.81
N ILE A 149 -2.01 -4.10 9.68
CA ILE A 149 -0.60 -3.85 9.36
C ILE A 149 -0.36 -2.34 9.19
N ARG A 150 -1.25 -1.64 8.48
CA ARG A 150 -1.19 -0.19 8.27
C ARG A 150 -1.18 0.57 9.59
N ILE A 151 -2.12 0.26 10.49
CA ILE A 151 -2.21 0.89 11.82
C ILE A 151 -0.93 0.64 12.62
N HIS A 152 -0.44 -0.61 12.66
CA HIS A 152 0.78 -0.95 13.39
C HIS A 152 2.00 -0.14 12.90
N TYR A 153 2.18 -0.02 11.58
CA TYR A 153 3.30 0.74 11.04
C TYR A 153 3.10 2.25 11.16
N ALA A 154 1.88 2.76 11.03
CA ALA A 154 1.58 4.17 11.29
C ALA A 154 1.93 4.57 12.74
N GLN A 155 1.60 3.72 13.72
CA GLN A 155 1.97 3.93 15.12
C GLN A 155 3.48 3.95 15.33
N ARG A 156 4.23 3.04 14.69
CA ARG A 156 5.71 3.05 14.75
C ARG A 156 6.30 4.31 14.14
N VAL A 157 5.77 4.76 13.00
CA VAL A 157 6.22 6.02 12.36
C VAL A 157 5.95 7.19 13.30
N GLN A 158 4.77 7.27 13.90
CA GLN A 158 4.43 8.34 14.83
C GLN A 158 5.36 8.35 16.06
N ALA A 159 5.59 7.18 16.68
CA ALA A 159 6.49 7.06 17.82
C ALA A 159 7.92 7.52 17.49
N ASN A 160 8.41 7.20 16.28
CA ASN A 160 9.71 7.66 15.81
C ASN A 160 9.74 9.18 15.63
N LEU A 161 8.69 9.78 15.05
CA LEU A 161 8.57 11.22 14.89
C LEU A 161 8.54 11.94 16.24
N ASP A 162 7.78 11.41 17.21
CA ASP A 162 7.68 11.96 18.55
C ASP A 162 9.03 11.88 19.28
N GLN A 163 9.76 10.77 19.13
CA GLN A 163 11.10 10.64 19.71
C GLN A 163 12.05 11.68 19.11
N VAL A 164 12.07 11.85 17.79
CA VAL A 164 12.88 12.88 17.13
C VAL A 164 12.48 14.28 17.60
N ALA A 165 11.19 14.55 17.80
CA ALA A 165 10.71 15.83 18.31
C ALA A 165 11.21 16.09 19.74
N LYS A 166 11.14 15.09 20.63
CA LYS A 166 11.66 15.18 22.00
C LYS A 166 13.15 15.46 22.04
N GLU A 167 13.95 14.75 21.23
CA GLU A 167 15.40 14.98 21.16
C GLU A 167 15.73 16.39 20.63
N LYS A 168 14.97 16.87 19.63
CA LYS A 168 15.12 18.25 19.13
C LYS A 168 14.80 19.29 20.19
N GLU A 169 13.75 19.07 20.98
CA GLU A 169 13.38 19.96 22.07
C GLU A 169 14.44 19.97 23.19
N ALA A 170 14.91 18.78 23.59
CA ALA A 170 15.99 18.64 24.58
C ALA A 170 17.25 19.40 24.14
N LEU A 171 17.64 19.27 22.86
CA LEU A 171 18.78 20.00 22.32
C LEU A 171 18.57 21.52 22.36
N ARG A 172 17.39 22.02 21.98
CA ARG A 172 17.09 23.46 22.05
C ARG A 172 17.14 23.99 23.48
N ASN A 173 16.59 23.25 24.43
CA ASN A 173 16.61 23.62 25.85
C ASN A 173 18.06 23.70 26.38
N TRP A 174 18.88 22.71 26.04
CA TRP A 174 20.30 22.73 26.38
C TRP A 174 21.04 23.91 25.72
N GLN A 175 20.78 24.20 24.44
CA GLN A 175 21.39 25.32 23.74
C GLN A 175 21.06 26.67 24.40
N MET A 176 19.81 26.87 24.83
CA MET A 176 19.40 28.07 25.57
C MET A 176 20.14 28.19 26.90
N ALA A 177 20.24 27.10 27.67
CA ALA A 177 20.97 27.09 28.93
C ALA A 177 22.48 27.37 28.71
N MET A 178 23.06 26.80 27.66
CA MET A 178 24.47 26.99 27.31
C MET A 178 24.78 28.42 26.88
N GLN A 179 23.87 29.06 26.12
CA GLN A 179 24.00 30.48 25.75
C GLN A 179 23.98 31.38 26.97
N HIS A 180 23.04 31.14 27.89
CA HIS A 180 22.95 31.87 29.14
C HIS A 180 24.23 31.70 29.98
N GLU A 181 24.76 30.48 30.10
CA GLU A 181 26.03 30.24 30.80
C GLU A 181 27.20 31.00 30.18
N THR A 182 27.31 30.94 28.84
CA THR A 182 28.35 31.65 28.09
C THR A 182 28.27 33.15 28.31
N GLN A 183 27.06 33.71 28.36
CA GLN A 183 26.84 35.12 28.66
C GLN A 183 27.36 35.49 30.06
N ARG A 184 27.00 34.72 31.10
CA ARG A 184 27.50 34.96 32.45
C ARG A 184 29.03 34.90 32.54
N ILE A 185 29.65 33.92 31.87
CA ILE A 185 31.12 33.81 31.83
C ILE A 185 31.73 35.04 31.14
N THR A 186 31.13 35.47 30.03
CA THR A 186 31.57 36.66 29.29
C THR A 186 31.50 37.91 30.16
N GLU A 187 30.40 38.11 30.91
CA GLU A 187 30.25 39.21 31.85
C GLU A 187 31.37 39.22 32.92
N VAL A 188 31.73 38.05 33.45
CA VAL A 188 32.85 37.93 34.41
C VAL A 188 34.19 38.26 33.76
N ILE A 189 34.45 37.77 32.54
CA ILE A 189 35.67 38.08 31.79
C ILE A 189 35.79 39.59 31.58
N GLU A 190 34.70 40.26 31.20
CA GLU A 190 34.69 41.71 31.02
C GLU A 190 34.98 42.47 32.32
N LEU A 191 34.44 42.04 33.46
CA LEU A 191 34.69 42.66 34.76
C LEU A 191 36.16 42.50 35.18
N CYS A 192 36.76 41.32 34.99
CA CYS A 192 38.18 41.09 35.28
C CYS A 192 39.11 41.85 34.32
N GLY A 193 38.73 41.99 33.04
CA GLY A 193 39.50 42.73 32.05
C GLY A 193 39.50 44.25 32.24
N LYS A 194 38.51 44.80 32.95
CA LYS A 194 38.37 46.24 33.24
C LYS A 194 39.07 46.68 34.54
N GLN A 195 39.88 45.83 35.16
CA GLN A 195 40.61 46.18 36.38
C GLN A 195 41.68 47.24 36.06
N PRO A 196 41.59 48.49 36.57
CA PRO A 196 42.66 49.46 36.41
C PRO A 196 43.90 48.93 37.15
N ALA A 197 45.07 49.08 36.54
CA ALA A 197 46.34 48.68 37.13
C ALA A 197 46.42 49.17 38.60
N PRO A 198 46.79 48.33 39.57
CA PRO A 198 47.01 48.82 40.92
C PRO A 198 48.15 49.84 40.85
N GLU A 199 47.85 51.09 41.22
CA GLU A 199 48.87 52.07 41.52
C GLU A 199 49.80 51.43 42.55
N ARG A 200 51.00 51.07 42.10
CA ARG A 200 52.09 50.71 43.01
C ARG A 200 52.26 51.92 43.91
N SER A 201 51.93 51.75 45.19
CA SER A 201 52.24 52.72 46.22
C SER A 201 53.72 53.08 46.11
N SER A 202 53.96 54.30 45.63
CA SER A 202 55.28 54.88 45.41
C SER A 202 55.90 55.23 46.76
N HIS A 203 56.49 54.21 47.41
CA HIS A 203 57.59 54.39 48.35
C HIS A 203 58.85 53.78 47.74
N ALA A 204 59.47 54.54 46.84
CA ALA A 204 60.92 54.56 46.64
C ALA A 204 61.30 55.75 45.75
N MET A 205 62.20 56.57 46.27
CA MET A 205 62.80 57.74 45.63
C MET A 205 63.68 57.35 44.43
N ALA A 206 63.76 58.31 43.50
CA ALA A 206 64.92 58.70 42.69
C ALA A 206 65.41 57.76 41.54
N ALA A 207 65.25 58.24 40.30
CA ALA A 207 66.33 58.86 39.51
C ALA A 207 66.28 58.48 38.00
N ALA A 208 66.43 59.54 37.18
CA ALA A 208 66.94 59.57 35.80
C ALA A 208 66.09 58.91 34.69
N ALA A 209 66.08 59.35 33.42
CA ALA A 209 66.35 60.61 32.72
C ALA A 209 66.13 60.29 31.24
N GLY A 210 65.44 61.18 30.49
CA GLY A 210 65.51 61.29 29.02
C GLY A 210 64.84 60.18 28.19
N THR A 211 64.46 60.33 26.92
CA THR A 211 64.47 61.42 25.91
C THR A 211 63.68 60.87 24.70
N GLY A 212 62.98 61.73 23.93
CA GLY A 212 62.57 61.51 22.52
C GLY A 212 61.22 60.80 22.33
N SER A 213 60.13 61.42 21.87
CA SER A 213 59.84 62.19 20.63
C SER A 213 59.55 61.32 19.39
N SER A 214 58.35 61.55 18.82
CA SER A 214 57.94 61.37 17.42
C SER A 214 57.78 59.91 16.93
N GLU A 215 56.84 59.52 16.08
CA GLU A 215 55.78 60.21 15.33
C GLU A 215 54.86 59.12 14.73
N GLN A 216 53.62 59.50 14.37
CA GLN A 216 52.87 59.18 13.13
C GLN A 216 53.19 57.87 12.35
N SER A 217 52.27 57.17 11.69
CA SER A 217 50.99 57.54 11.05
C SER A 217 50.47 56.26 10.36
N VAL A 218 49.17 55.96 10.45
CA VAL A 218 48.20 55.99 9.32
C VAL A 218 48.28 54.79 8.37
N SER A 219 47.19 54.00 8.33
CA SER A 219 46.38 53.70 7.13
C SER A 219 45.73 52.31 7.17
N ALA A 220 44.43 52.29 7.44
CA ALA A 220 43.48 51.46 6.69
C ALA A 220 43.39 52.00 5.23
N PRO A 221 42.71 51.37 4.22
CA PRO A 221 41.56 50.47 4.38
C PRO A 221 41.27 49.42 3.26
N ARG A 222 40.17 48.68 3.47
CA ARG A 222 39.04 48.37 2.56
C ARG A 222 38.99 47.11 1.67
N ASP A 223 37.71 46.69 1.57
CA ASP A 223 36.99 45.90 0.54
C ASP A 223 37.19 44.38 0.51
N ALA A 224 36.20 43.52 0.23
CA ALA A 224 34.75 43.67 0.06
C ALA A 224 34.07 42.27 0.12
N THR A 225 32.79 42.29 0.48
CA THR A 225 31.66 41.39 0.14
C THR A 225 31.91 40.08 -0.64
N SER A 226 31.26 39.00 -0.20
CA SER A 226 30.29 38.28 -1.05
C SER A 226 29.40 37.30 -0.27
N THR A 227 28.11 37.46 -0.51
CA THR A 227 26.94 36.66 -0.13
C THR A 227 26.90 35.33 -0.88
N THR A 228 26.46 34.24 -0.25
CA THR A 228 25.94 33.05 -0.97
C THR A 228 24.78 32.41 -0.21
N LYS A 229 23.65 32.24 -0.92
CA LYS A 229 22.32 31.75 -0.52
C LYS A 229 22.17 30.28 -0.99
N PRO A 230 21.40 29.39 -0.33
CA PRO A 230 21.24 28.00 -0.76
C PRO A 230 20.00 27.80 -1.64
N PRO A 231 19.95 26.75 -2.50
CA PRO A 231 18.76 26.45 -3.29
C PRO A 231 17.82 25.45 -2.57
N LEU A 232 16.53 25.72 -2.79
CA LEU A 232 15.36 24.89 -2.51
C LEU A 232 15.28 23.70 -3.48
N LEU A 233 14.88 22.53 -2.99
CA LEU A 233 14.43 21.41 -3.80
C LEU A 233 13.03 20.99 -3.34
N SER A 234 12.14 20.93 -4.31
CA SER A 234 10.70 20.73 -4.18
C SER A 234 10.30 19.39 -4.82
N GLY A 235 9.38 18.67 -4.17
CA GLY A 235 8.49 17.66 -4.76
C GLY A 235 8.90 16.18 -4.64
N PRO A 236 7.95 15.22 -4.79
CA PRO A 236 6.59 15.40 -5.32
C PRO A 236 5.44 14.92 -4.42
N LYS A 237 4.25 15.42 -4.76
CA LYS A 237 2.91 14.93 -4.36
C LYS A 237 2.61 13.59 -5.05
N VAL A 238 2.04 12.66 -4.29
CA VAL A 238 1.02 11.69 -4.71
C VAL A 238 -0.02 11.64 -3.62
#